data_AF-A0A522NUF8-F1
#
_entry.id   AF-A0A522NUF8-F1
#
_cell.length_a   1.000
_cell.length_b   1.000
_cell.length_c   1.000
_cell.angle_alpha   90.00
_cell.angle_beta   90.00
_cell.angle_gamma   90.00
#
_symmetry.space_group_name_H-M   'P 1'
#
loop_
_entity.id
_entity.type
_entity.pdbx_description
1 polymer ?
#
loop_
_entity_poly.entity_id
_entity_poly.type
_entity_poly.pdbx_seq_one_letter_code
_entity_poly.pdbx_strand_id
1 'polypeptide(L)'
;MNTDQLAALLGAAAAAPRMRDAACRNETWLSDVEARSCRATIDSGIDVCLGCRHMQQCSDWVDSLPADQRPRGVVAGRLVDPDAYQTAKAAMAADMAGRQPKPERQPKPSRPVRRLRQKILAAVDSAGAEGVTVREAAVALYGADPTGTCVELARQAIQRLIARGVLHRVSSGGRGLARYGRVDALEAAS
;
A
#
# COMPACT_ATOMS: atom_id res chain seq x y z
N MET A 1 4.89 -36.18 -10.01
CA MET A 1 4.61 -36.90 -8.75
C MET A 1 5.67 -37.99 -8.62
N ASN A 2 6.47 -37.98 -7.56
CA ASN A 2 7.51 -39.01 -7.35
C ASN A 2 6.93 -40.26 -6.65
N THR A 3 7.69 -41.34 -6.60
CA THR A 3 7.27 -42.62 -5.98
C THR A 3 6.91 -42.44 -4.50
N ASP A 4 7.65 -41.58 -3.78
CA ASP A 4 7.41 -41.32 -2.36
C ASP A 4 6.07 -40.61 -2.12
N GLN A 5 5.71 -39.64 -2.96
CA GLN A 5 4.42 -38.97 -2.93
C GLN A 5 3.27 -39.93 -3.21
N LEU A 6 3.43 -40.85 -4.16
CA LEU A 6 2.43 -41.87 -4.45
C LEU A 6 2.28 -42.84 -3.26
N ALA A 7 3.38 -43.30 -2.67
CA ALA A 7 3.37 -44.17 -1.50
C ALA A 7 2.69 -43.49 -0.30
N ALA A 8 2.96 -42.21 -0.07
CA ALA A 8 2.31 -41.41 0.97
C ALA A 8 0.79 -41.30 0.74
N LEU A 9 0.36 -41.03 -0.50
CA LEU A 9 -1.07 -40.97 -0.88
C LEU A 9 -1.78 -42.32 -0.66
N LEU A 10 -1.16 -43.42 -1.09
CA LEU A 10 -1.73 -44.76 -0.91
C LEU A 10 -1.77 -45.17 0.57
N GLY A 11 -0.76 -44.80 1.35
CA GLY A 11 -0.73 -45.01 2.80
C GLY A 11 -1.85 -44.25 3.53
N ALA A 12 -2.06 -42.97 3.18
CA ALA A 12 -3.15 -42.17 3.72
C ALA A 12 -4.53 -42.75 3.36
N ALA A 13 -4.71 -43.20 2.11
CA ALA A 13 -5.95 -43.85 1.68
C ALA A 13 -6.21 -45.19 2.40
N ALA A 14 -5.17 -45.94 2.73
CA ALA A 14 -5.27 -47.19 3.47
C ALA A 14 -5.59 -47.00 4.96
N ALA A 15 -5.16 -45.87 5.55
CA ALA A 15 -5.43 -45.54 6.95
C ALA A 15 -6.86 -45.05 7.20
N ALA A 16 -7.59 -44.65 6.16
CA ALA A 16 -8.97 -44.19 6.29
C ALA A 16 -9.92 -45.35 6.67
N PRO A 17 -10.71 -45.23 7.75
CA PRO A 17 -11.65 -46.27 8.13
C PRO A 17 -12.73 -46.45 7.06
N ARG A 18 -13.05 -47.71 6.73
CA ARG A 18 -14.08 -48.07 5.75
C ARG A 18 -15.47 -47.91 6.36
N MET A 19 -16.05 -46.71 6.26
CA MET A 19 -17.39 -46.39 6.77
C MET A 19 -18.43 -46.42 5.64
N ARG A 20 -18.80 -47.63 5.18
CA ARG A 20 -19.67 -47.81 4.01
C ARG A 20 -21.05 -47.14 4.15
N ASP A 21 -21.52 -46.95 5.37
CA ASP A 21 -22.85 -46.41 5.64
C ASP A 21 -22.78 -45.04 6.35
N ALA A 22 -21.68 -44.32 6.15
CA ALA A 22 -21.56 -42.94 6.61
C ALA A 22 -22.61 -42.06 5.91
N ALA A 23 -23.28 -41.20 6.67
CA ALA A 23 -24.29 -40.28 6.13
C ALA A 23 -23.69 -39.29 5.11
N CYS A 24 -22.42 -38.92 5.28
CA CYS A 24 -21.68 -38.07 4.34
C CYS A 24 -21.25 -38.78 3.04
N ARG A 25 -21.53 -40.08 2.88
CA ARG A 25 -21.14 -40.80 1.67
C ARG A 25 -21.89 -40.23 0.46
N ASN A 26 -21.13 -39.79 -0.55
CA ASN A 26 -21.58 -39.07 -1.76
C ASN A 26 -21.84 -37.56 -1.57
N GLU A 27 -21.63 -37.01 -0.37
CA GLU A 27 -21.73 -35.57 -0.10
C GLU A 27 -20.37 -34.90 -0.27
N THR A 28 -19.87 -34.83 -1.52
CA THR A 28 -18.50 -34.33 -1.79
C THR A 28 -18.30 -32.88 -1.35
N TRP A 29 -19.36 -32.08 -1.40
CA TRP A 29 -19.34 -30.66 -1.02
C TRP A 29 -18.92 -30.43 0.44
N LEU A 30 -19.06 -31.43 1.32
CA LEU A 30 -18.59 -31.33 2.72
C LEU A 30 -17.08 -31.10 2.80
N SER A 31 -16.32 -31.67 1.85
CA SER A 31 -14.87 -31.50 1.76
C SER A 31 -14.46 -30.12 1.23
N ASP A 32 -15.37 -29.42 0.56
CA ASP A 32 -15.16 -28.10 -0.05
C ASP A 32 -15.62 -26.95 0.86
N VAL A 33 -16.10 -27.25 2.07
CA VAL A 33 -16.49 -26.22 3.05
C VAL A 33 -15.24 -25.59 3.66
N GLU A 34 -15.15 -24.26 3.63
CA GLU A 34 -14.02 -23.51 4.17
C GLU A 34 -14.47 -22.58 5.30
N ALA A 35 -13.53 -22.01 6.07
CA ALA A 35 -13.85 -21.03 7.10
C ALA A 35 -14.56 -19.78 6.56
N ARG A 36 -14.50 -19.53 5.25
CA ARG A 36 -15.17 -18.41 4.56
C ARG A 36 -16.55 -18.77 4.01
N SER A 37 -16.93 -20.05 4.02
CA SER A 37 -18.27 -20.47 3.61
C SER A 37 -19.31 -19.80 4.49
N CYS A 38 -20.51 -19.58 3.96
CA CYS A 38 -21.58 -18.97 4.75
C CYS A 38 -21.96 -19.89 5.92
N ARG A 39 -22.41 -19.28 7.03
CA ARG A 39 -22.73 -20.00 8.27
C ARG A 39 -23.71 -21.16 8.05
N ALA A 40 -24.72 -20.95 7.21
CA ALA A 40 -25.73 -21.96 6.88
C ALA A 40 -25.13 -23.20 6.20
N THR A 41 -24.13 -23.05 5.34
CA THR A 41 -23.43 -24.19 4.69
C THR A 41 -22.61 -24.97 5.72
N ILE A 42 -21.91 -24.28 6.62
CA ILE A 42 -21.14 -24.92 7.69
C ILE A 42 -22.07 -25.69 8.62
N ASP A 43 -23.17 -25.08 9.06
CA ASP A 43 -24.15 -25.71 9.95
C ASP A 43 -24.80 -26.93 9.28
N SER A 44 -25.18 -26.82 8.00
CA SER A 44 -25.73 -27.95 7.23
C SER A 44 -24.74 -29.13 7.18
N GLY A 45 -23.44 -28.86 7.02
CA GLY A 45 -22.43 -29.92 7.01
C GLY A 45 -22.23 -30.57 8.38
N ILE A 46 -22.33 -29.77 9.44
CA ILE A 46 -22.28 -30.25 10.83
C ILE A 46 -23.48 -31.15 11.10
N ASP A 47 -24.68 -30.76 10.68
CA ASP A 47 -25.91 -31.53 10.87
C ASP A 47 -25.83 -32.91 10.20
N VAL A 48 -25.27 -33.00 8.99
CA VAL A 48 -25.00 -34.29 8.32
C VAL A 48 -24.08 -35.17 9.17
N CYS A 49 -23.03 -34.59 9.76
CA CYS A 49 -22.11 -35.33 10.62
C CYS A 49 -22.78 -35.77 11.94
N LEU A 50 -23.59 -34.91 12.57
CA LEU A 50 -24.30 -35.22 13.81
C LEU A 50 -25.35 -36.31 13.61
N GLY A 51 -25.95 -36.42 12.43
CA GLY A 51 -26.84 -37.53 12.06
C GLY A 51 -26.13 -38.84 11.70
N CYS A 52 -24.79 -38.85 11.60
CA CYS A 52 -24.04 -40.02 11.15
C CYS A 52 -23.76 -41.02 12.29
N ARG A 53 -24.18 -42.27 12.13
CA ARG A 53 -23.89 -43.36 13.09
C ARG A 53 -22.40 -43.65 13.29
N HIS A 54 -21.55 -43.24 12.34
CA HIS A 54 -20.11 -43.43 12.38
C HIS A 54 -19.35 -42.19 12.91
N MET A 55 -20.05 -41.20 13.49
CA MET A 55 -19.44 -39.95 13.95
C MET A 55 -18.28 -40.19 14.92
N GLN A 56 -18.43 -41.09 15.89
CA GLN A 56 -17.37 -41.36 16.87
C GLN A 56 -16.11 -41.94 16.21
N GLN A 57 -16.27 -42.98 15.39
CA GLN A 57 -15.16 -43.59 14.64
C GLN A 57 -14.47 -42.59 13.71
N CYS A 58 -15.24 -41.68 13.11
CA CYS A 58 -14.72 -40.60 12.28
C CYS A 58 -13.90 -39.60 13.11
N SER A 59 -14.37 -39.22 14.31
CA SER A 59 -13.61 -38.35 15.22
C SER A 59 -12.30 -38.99 15.64
N ASP A 60 -12.34 -40.24 16.10
CA ASP A 60 -11.15 -40.97 16.55
C ASP A 60 -10.08 -41.04 15.45
N TRP A 61 -10.51 -41.30 14.20
CA TRP A 61 -9.62 -41.27 13.06
C TRP A 61 -9.03 -39.88 12.81
N VAL A 62 -9.84 -38.82 12.73
CA VAL A 62 -9.32 -37.46 12.48
C VAL A 62 -8.41 -36.98 13.63
N ASP A 63 -8.73 -37.33 14.87
CA ASP A 63 -7.91 -36.99 16.05
C ASP A 63 -6.57 -37.73 16.06
N SER A 64 -6.50 -38.93 15.47
CA SER A 64 -5.25 -39.67 15.29
C SER A 64 -4.31 -39.07 14.24
N LEU A 65 -4.82 -38.19 13.36
CA LEU A 65 -4.02 -37.59 12.28
C LEU A 65 -3.20 -36.38 12.77
N PRO A 66 -1.93 -36.26 12.33
CA PRO A 66 -1.16 -35.02 12.42
C PRO A 66 -1.92 -33.83 11.82
N ALA A 67 -1.70 -32.62 12.35
CA ALA A 67 -2.48 -31.44 11.98
C ALA A 67 -2.42 -31.10 10.46
N ASP A 68 -1.30 -31.38 9.82
CA ASP A 68 -1.04 -31.19 8.38
C ASP A 68 -1.69 -32.27 7.50
N GLN A 69 -2.13 -33.38 8.08
CA GLN A 69 -2.77 -34.50 7.38
C GLN A 69 -4.28 -34.56 7.59
N ARG A 70 -4.85 -33.69 8.43
CA ARG A 70 -6.29 -33.67 8.67
C ARG A 70 -7.02 -33.25 7.39
N PRO A 71 -8.12 -33.94 7.03
CA PRO A 71 -8.91 -33.58 5.86
C PRO A 71 -9.48 -32.17 6.03
N ARG A 72 -9.47 -31.38 4.96
CA ARG A 72 -10.17 -30.09 4.92
C ARG A 72 -11.68 -30.31 4.83
N GLY A 73 -12.47 -29.32 5.26
CA GLY A 73 -13.93 -29.39 5.20
C GLY A 73 -14.59 -29.73 6.52
N VAL A 74 -15.87 -30.08 6.48
CA VAL A 74 -16.60 -30.54 7.66
C VAL A 74 -16.44 -32.05 7.81
N VAL A 75 -15.75 -32.45 8.88
CA VAL A 75 -15.49 -33.87 9.20
C VAL A 75 -15.68 -34.09 10.69
N ALA A 76 -16.34 -35.18 11.08
CA ALA A 76 -16.60 -35.52 12.47
C ALA A 76 -17.30 -34.40 13.28
N GLY A 77 -18.23 -33.67 12.64
CA GLY A 77 -19.02 -32.62 13.30
C GLY A 77 -18.26 -31.31 13.54
N ARG A 78 -17.08 -31.13 12.94
CA ARG A 78 -16.28 -29.92 13.06
C ARG A 78 -15.74 -29.46 11.71
N LEU A 79 -15.62 -28.16 11.53
CA LEU A 79 -14.92 -27.58 10.38
C LEU A 79 -13.42 -27.66 10.61
N VAL A 80 -12.73 -28.40 9.76
CA VAL A 80 -11.28 -28.51 9.73
C VAL A 80 -10.75 -27.64 8.60
N ASP A 81 -10.09 -26.55 8.98
CA ASP A 81 -9.43 -25.64 8.04
C ASP A 81 -8.08 -25.22 8.64
N PRO A 82 -6.94 -25.65 8.06
CA PRO A 82 -5.61 -25.30 8.57
C PRO A 82 -5.30 -23.80 8.45
N ASP A 83 -6.00 -23.11 7.54
CA ASP A 83 -5.83 -21.69 7.26
C ASP A 83 -6.85 -20.83 8.04
N ALA A 84 -7.71 -21.45 8.87
CA ALA A 84 -8.73 -20.76 9.65
C ALA A 84 -8.15 -19.65 10.53
N TYR A 85 -7.02 -19.92 11.20
CA TYR A 85 -6.35 -18.92 12.05
C TYR A 85 -5.87 -17.71 11.24
N GLN A 86 -5.24 -17.95 10.08
CA GLN A 86 -4.76 -16.85 9.23
C GLN A 86 -5.92 -16.07 8.63
N THR A 87 -6.99 -16.76 8.25
CA THR A 87 -8.23 -16.13 7.76
C THR A 87 -8.88 -15.27 8.84
N ALA A 88 -9.01 -15.77 10.06
CA ALA A 88 -9.55 -15.00 11.19
C ALA A 88 -8.66 -13.77 11.50
N LYS A 89 -7.35 -13.96 11.53
CA LYS A 89 -6.38 -12.87 11.75
C LYS A 89 -6.47 -11.79 10.67
N ALA A 90 -6.58 -12.18 9.40
CA ALA A 90 -6.72 -11.25 8.29
C ALA A 90 -8.05 -10.48 8.37
N ALA A 91 -9.15 -11.15 8.72
CA ALA A 91 -10.45 -10.51 8.92
C ALA A 91 -10.41 -9.50 10.08
N MET A 92 -9.83 -9.86 11.23
CA MET A 92 -9.66 -8.94 12.36
C MET A 92 -8.77 -7.75 12.00
N ALA A 93 -7.69 -7.98 11.25
CA ALA A 93 -6.81 -6.90 10.78
C ALA A 93 -7.53 -5.93 9.83
N ALA A 94 -8.39 -6.44 8.93
CA ALA A 94 -9.18 -5.62 8.02
C ALA A 94 -10.22 -4.76 8.78
N ASP A 95 -10.92 -5.35 9.76
CA ASP A 95 -11.84 -4.61 10.63
C ASP A 95 -11.12 -3.53 11.44
N MET A 96 -9.95 -3.85 12.03
CA MET A 96 -9.14 -2.85 12.72
C MET A 96 -8.67 -1.73 11.80
N ALA A 97 -8.24 -2.04 10.57
CA ALA A 97 -7.85 -1.04 9.59
C ALA A 97 -9.03 -0.14 9.17
N GLY A 98 -10.25 -0.69 9.09
CA GLY A 98 -11.46 0.08 8.80
C GLY A 98 -11.90 0.98 9.97
N ARG A 99 -11.66 0.55 11.21
CA ARG A 99 -11.97 1.32 12.43
C ARG A 99 -10.94 2.40 12.74
N GLN A 100 -9.71 2.29 12.23
CA GLN A 100 -8.71 3.32 12.47
C GLN A 100 -9.22 4.63 11.87
N PRO A 101 -9.42 5.68 12.69
CA PRO A 101 -9.83 6.98 12.18
C PRO A 101 -8.78 7.38 11.16
N LYS A 102 -9.21 7.58 9.91
CA LYS A 102 -8.35 8.04 8.82
C LYS A 102 -7.53 9.19 9.40
N PRO A 103 -6.20 9.03 9.56
CA PRO A 103 -5.42 10.00 10.31
C PRO A 103 -5.72 11.35 9.68
N GLU A 104 -6.32 12.22 10.49
CA GLU A 104 -6.70 13.55 10.06
C GLU A 104 -5.43 14.12 9.46
N ARG A 105 -5.46 14.41 8.14
CA ARG A 105 -4.27 14.84 7.43
C ARG A 105 -3.85 16.13 8.10
N GLN A 106 -2.90 16.04 9.04
CA GLN A 106 -2.32 17.22 9.64
C GLN A 106 -1.88 18.09 8.47
N PRO A 107 -2.33 19.35 8.40
CA PRO A 107 -2.00 20.22 7.30
C PRO A 107 -0.49 20.23 7.20
N LYS A 108 0.05 19.68 6.10
CA LYS A 108 1.50 19.61 5.87
C LYS A 108 2.02 21.02 6.15
N PRO A 109 2.97 21.21 7.09
CA PRO A 109 3.49 22.54 7.40
C PRO A 109 3.87 23.18 6.07
N SER A 110 3.23 24.31 5.77
CA SER A 110 3.36 24.96 4.47
C SER A 110 4.85 25.10 4.15
N ARG A 111 5.31 24.31 3.17
CA ARG A 111 6.73 24.05 2.96
C ARG A 111 7.49 25.37 2.74
N PRO A 112 8.78 25.46 3.15
CA PRO A 112 9.66 26.63 2.98
C PRO A 112 9.75 27.18 1.54
N VAL A 113 9.28 26.42 0.54
CA VAL A 113 9.20 26.80 -0.88
C VAL A 113 8.38 28.08 -1.12
N ARG A 114 7.32 28.35 -0.34
CA ARG A 114 6.54 29.61 -0.52
C ARG A 114 7.37 30.84 -0.17
N ARG A 115 8.20 30.75 0.88
CA ARG A 115 9.07 31.85 1.32
C ARG A 115 10.19 32.12 0.31
N LEU A 116 10.79 31.07 -0.27
CA LEU A 116 11.84 31.24 -1.29
C LEU A 116 11.33 31.94 -2.54
N ARG A 117 10.16 31.53 -3.05
CA ARG A 117 9.54 32.20 -4.21
C ARG A 117 9.26 33.68 -3.92
N GLN A 118 8.67 33.98 -2.76
CA GLN A 118 8.35 35.36 -2.38
C GLN A 118 9.60 36.24 -2.29
N LYS A 119 10.69 35.71 -1.72
CA LYS A 119 11.96 36.45 -1.63
C LYS A 119 12.59 36.76 -3.00
N ILE A 120 12.57 35.82 -3.95
CA ILE A 120 13.07 36.07 -5.31
C ILE A 120 12.23 37.13 -6.00
N LEU A 121 10.89 37.03 -5.91
CA LEU A 121 10.00 38.00 -6.53
C LEU A 121 10.18 39.39 -5.92
N ALA A 122 10.29 39.51 -4.59
CA ALA A 122 10.57 40.78 -3.95
C ALA A 122 11.92 41.39 -4.39
N ALA A 123 12.95 40.57 -4.60
CA ALA A 123 14.23 41.03 -5.12
C ALA A 123 14.13 41.52 -6.58
N VAL A 124 13.36 40.82 -7.41
CA VAL A 124 13.08 41.24 -8.80
C VAL A 124 12.30 42.55 -8.82
N ASP A 125 11.24 42.66 -8.01
CA ASP A 125 10.41 43.86 -7.91
C ASP A 125 11.24 45.07 -7.44
N SER A 126 12.17 44.87 -6.51
CA SER A 126 13.09 45.92 -6.03
C SER A 126 14.11 46.37 -7.08
N ALA A 127 14.48 45.49 -8.03
CA ALA A 127 15.42 45.80 -9.11
C ALA A 127 14.75 46.50 -10.30
N GLY A 128 13.41 46.49 -10.38
CA GLY A 128 12.64 47.13 -11.45
C GLY A 128 12.99 46.59 -12.85
N ALA A 129 13.07 47.51 -13.83
CA ALA A 129 13.29 47.18 -15.24
C ALA A 129 14.68 46.57 -15.52
N GLU A 130 15.67 46.76 -14.64
CA GLU A 130 16.99 46.17 -14.83
C GLU A 130 17.00 44.66 -14.57
N GLY A 131 16.07 44.17 -13.74
CA GLY A 131 16.02 42.79 -13.29
C GLY A 131 17.22 42.37 -12.44
N VAL A 132 17.17 41.12 -11.96
CA VAL A 132 18.20 40.55 -11.07
C VAL A 132 19.04 39.50 -11.78
N THR A 133 20.33 39.46 -11.43
CA THR A 133 21.24 38.37 -11.76
C THR A 133 21.05 37.19 -10.80
N VAL A 134 21.57 36.01 -11.17
CA VAL A 134 21.54 34.83 -10.30
C VAL A 134 22.23 35.08 -8.95
N ARG A 135 23.33 35.85 -8.94
CA ARG A 135 24.09 36.16 -7.72
C ARG A 135 23.31 37.11 -6.80
N GLU A 136 22.67 38.14 -7.34
CA GLU A 136 21.81 39.04 -6.56
C GLU A 136 20.61 38.29 -5.95
N ALA A 137 20.00 37.38 -6.72
CA ALA A 137 18.95 36.51 -6.19
C ALA A 137 19.46 35.58 -5.08
N ALA A 138 20.68 35.05 -5.22
CA ALA A 138 21.31 34.26 -4.16
C ALA A 138 21.56 35.08 -2.89
N VAL A 139 21.99 36.35 -3.03
CA VAL A 139 22.16 37.28 -1.91
C VAL A 139 20.83 37.53 -1.19
N ALA A 140 19.75 37.77 -1.94
CA ALA A 140 18.42 37.98 -1.37
C ALA A 140 17.87 36.73 -0.64
N LEU A 141 18.21 35.53 -1.11
CA LEU A 141 17.77 34.29 -0.52
C LEU A 141 18.56 33.91 0.74
N TYR A 142 19.89 34.06 0.70
CA TYR A 142 20.82 33.42 1.64
C TYR A 142 21.75 34.37 2.39
N GLY A 143 21.75 35.68 2.10
CA GLY A 143 22.59 36.68 2.77
C GLY A 143 23.75 37.19 1.91
N ALA A 144 24.57 38.10 2.47
CA ALA A 144 25.56 38.89 1.73
C ALA A 144 26.62 38.05 0.98
N ASP A 145 27.01 36.89 1.53
CA ASP A 145 28.09 36.06 0.99
C ASP A 145 27.59 34.66 0.58
N PRO A 146 26.85 34.54 -0.55
CA PRO A 146 26.33 33.26 -0.99
C PRO A 146 27.48 32.35 -1.44
N THR A 147 27.49 31.12 -0.91
CA THR A 147 28.40 30.06 -1.38
C THR A 147 28.05 29.64 -2.82
N GLY A 148 28.94 28.90 -3.49
CA GLY A 148 28.65 28.34 -4.82
C GLY A 148 27.36 27.51 -4.86
N THR A 149 27.09 26.74 -3.80
CA THR A 149 25.83 25.99 -3.66
C THR A 149 24.60 26.89 -3.57
N CYS A 150 24.68 28.01 -2.83
CA CYS A 150 23.61 29.00 -2.76
C CYS A 150 23.29 29.61 -4.13
N VAL A 151 24.32 29.90 -4.93
CA VAL A 151 24.18 30.42 -6.29
C VAL A 151 23.47 29.41 -7.20
N GLU A 152 23.84 28.13 -7.16
CA GLU A 152 23.17 27.11 -7.96
C GLU A 152 21.73 26.85 -7.53
N LEU A 153 21.44 26.87 -6.23
CA LEU A 153 20.06 26.79 -5.75
C LEU A 153 19.21 27.99 -6.21
N ALA A 154 19.79 29.19 -6.23
CA ALA A 154 19.12 30.38 -6.77
C ALA A 154 18.87 30.25 -8.28
N ARG A 155 19.85 29.74 -9.04
CA ARG A 155 19.71 29.45 -10.48
C ARG A 155 18.54 28.51 -10.75
N GLN A 156 18.48 27.38 -10.05
CA GLN A 156 17.40 26.41 -10.19
C GLN A 156 16.02 26.99 -9.80
N ALA A 157 15.98 27.90 -8.82
CA ALA A 157 14.75 28.56 -8.44
C ALA A 157 14.27 29.55 -9.52
N ILE A 158 15.19 30.34 -10.09
CA ILE A 158 14.91 31.24 -11.23
C ILE A 158 14.42 30.44 -12.44
N GLN A 159 15.12 29.36 -12.83
CA GLN A 159 14.71 28.50 -13.95
C GLN A 159 13.30 27.94 -13.76
N ARG A 160 12.94 27.52 -12.54
CA ARG A 160 11.57 27.07 -12.22
C ARG A 160 10.53 28.17 -12.34
N LEU A 161 10.88 29.43 -12.05
CA LEU A 161 9.99 30.57 -12.23
C LEU A 161 9.84 30.95 -13.71
N ILE A 162 10.90 30.83 -14.51
CA ILE A 162 10.84 30.99 -15.96
C ILE A 162 9.96 29.92 -16.60
N ALA A 163 10.15 28.65 -16.23
CA ALA A 163 9.32 27.55 -16.74
C ALA A 163 7.83 27.69 -16.38
N ARG A 164 7.49 28.50 -15.38
CA ARG A 164 6.12 28.83 -14.97
C ARG A 164 5.59 30.13 -15.57
N GLY A 165 6.36 30.80 -16.43
CA GLY A 165 6.01 32.09 -17.03
C GLY A 165 5.98 33.26 -16.04
N VAL A 166 6.65 33.14 -14.88
CA VAL A 166 6.65 34.21 -13.86
C VAL A 166 7.79 35.21 -14.10
N LEU A 167 8.94 34.72 -14.58
CA LEU A 167 10.10 35.54 -14.90
C LEU A 167 10.49 35.33 -16.36
N HIS A 168 11.07 36.36 -16.97
CA HIS A 168 11.68 36.29 -18.29
C HIS A 168 13.12 36.85 -18.22
N ARG A 169 13.92 36.60 -19.26
CA ARG A 169 15.28 37.14 -19.38
C ARG A 169 15.20 38.51 -20.04
N VAL A 170 15.61 39.57 -19.34
CA VAL A 170 15.48 40.98 -19.79
C VAL A 170 16.63 41.37 -20.71
N SER A 171 17.87 41.05 -20.34
CA SER A 171 19.06 41.42 -21.12
C SER A 171 20.28 40.56 -20.75
N SER A 172 21.28 40.56 -21.64
CA SER A 172 22.67 40.30 -21.27
C SER A 172 23.30 41.66 -20.95
N GLY A 173 23.44 42.00 -19.66
CA GLY A 173 24.10 43.25 -19.27
C GLY A 173 25.54 43.31 -19.81
N GLY A 174 26.13 44.50 -19.91
CA GLY A 174 27.48 44.72 -20.49
C GLY A 174 28.65 43.95 -19.85
N ARG A 175 28.40 43.17 -18.79
CA ARG A 175 29.36 42.20 -18.21
C ARG A 175 29.06 40.73 -18.59
N GLY A 176 28.19 40.49 -19.58
CA GLY A 176 27.82 39.15 -20.04
C GLY A 176 26.88 38.36 -19.12
N LEU A 177 26.43 38.94 -18.01
CA LEU A 177 25.52 38.27 -17.07
C LEU A 177 24.07 38.44 -17.49
N ALA A 178 23.32 37.33 -17.51
CA ALA A 178 21.88 37.33 -17.76
C ALA A 178 21.12 37.96 -16.58
N ARG A 179 20.21 38.87 -16.88
CA ARG A 179 19.28 39.47 -15.91
C ARG A 179 17.87 38.96 -16.13
N TYR A 180 17.12 38.79 -15.04
CA TYR A 180 15.78 38.24 -15.03
C TYR A 180 14.79 39.21 -14.38
N GLY A 181 13.69 39.48 -15.08
CA GLY A 181 12.63 40.42 -14.69
C GLY A 181 11.26 39.76 -14.68
N ARG A 182 10.25 40.43 -14.11
CA ARG A 182 8.85 39.97 -14.17
C ARG A 182 8.25 40.22 -15.54
N VAL A 183 7.48 39.25 -16.03
CA VAL A 183 6.78 39.36 -17.32
C VAL A 183 5.90 40.62 -17.37
N ASP A 184 5.14 40.89 -16.30
CA ASP A 184 4.24 42.05 -16.20
C ASP A 184 4.95 43.42 -16.34
N ALA A 185 6.25 43.50 -16.05
CA ALA A 185 7.01 44.75 -16.14
C ALA A 185 7.42 45.14 -17.57
N LEU A 186 7.46 44.17 -18.50
CA LEU A 186 7.72 44.45 -19.92
C LEU A 186 6.52 45.14 -20.60
N GLU A 187 5.30 44.73 -20.23
CA GLU A 187 4.08 45.25 -20.82
C GLU A 187 3.83 46.72 -20.44
N ALA A 188 4.32 47.15 -19.28
CA ALA A 188 4.21 48.55 -18.85
C ALA A 188 5.25 49.49 -19.47
N ALA A 189 6.30 48.95 -20.11
CA ALA A 189 7.39 49.72 -20.70
C ALA A 189 7.32 49.81 -22.24
N SER A 190 6.32 49.15 -22.86
CA SER A 190 6.03 49.18 -24.31
C SER A 190 4.92 50.18 -24.61
#